data_AF-A0A0F9JXI2-F1
#
_entry.id   AF-A0A0F9JXI2-F1
#
_cell.length_a   1.000
_cell.length_b   1.000
_cell.length_c   1.000
_cell.angle_alpha   90.00
_cell.angle_beta   90.00
_cell.angle_gamma   90.00
#
_symmetry.space_group_name_H-M   'P 1'
#
loop_
_entity.id
_entity.type
_entity.pdbx_description
1 polymer ?
#
loop_
_entity_poly.entity_id
_entity_poly.type
_entity_poly.pdbx_seq_one_letter_code
_entity_poly.pdbx_strand_id
1 'polypeptide(L)'
;GKDSGNDSGMSSMYAIRFGQISDGGLQLVVGGETGGASFFKMTELDALEDYDAAGIRLRAYVTLALGSSRALGRIHSIDEDGTIIG
;
A
#
# COMPACT_ATOMS: atom_id res chain seq x y z
N GLY A 1 -9.82 18.34 6.60
CA GLY A 1 -9.25 19.46 5.84
C GLY A 1 -7.93 18.99 5.28
N LYS A 2 -7.70 19.21 3.98
CA LYS A 2 -6.42 18.92 3.33
C LYS A 2 -5.35 19.87 3.88
N ASP A 3 -4.13 19.36 4.08
CA ASP A 3 -3.04 20.07 4.73
C ASP A 3 -2.36 21.03 3.73
N SER A 4 -2.19 22.30 4.11
CA SER A 4 -1.85 23.40 3.18
C SER A 4 -0.37 23.45 2.77
N GLY A 5 0.48 22.59 3.32
CA GLY A 5 1.93 22.67 3.17
C GLY A 5 2.53 21.91 1.97
N ASN A 6 1.81 20.94 1.39
CA ASN A 6 2.35 20.10 0.30
C ASN A 6 1.25 19.42 -0.54
N ASP A 7 0.01 19.85 -0.40
CA ASP A 7 -1.10 19.25 -1.13
C ASP A 7 -1.35 20.07 -2.40
N SER A 8 -1.34 19.41 -3.55
CA SER A 8 -1.72 20.04 -4.82
C SER A 8 -3.19 20.49 -4.83
N GLY A 9 -3.98 20.14 -3.80
CA GLY A 9 -5.43 20.32 -3.75
C GLY A 9 -6.18 19.29 -4.60
N MET A 10 -5.48 18.68 -5.55
CA MET A 10 -6.03 17.76 -6.54
C MET A 10 -6.19 16.34 -6.01
N SER A 11 -7.29 15.71 -6.41
CA SER A 11 -7.59 14.31 -6.12
C SER A 11 -7.27 13.41 -7.32
N SER A 12 -7.17 12.10 -7.10
CA SER A 12 -7.07 11.11 -8.19
C SER A 12 -8.02 9.95 -7.91
N MET A 13 -8.64 9.42 -8.95
CA MET A 13 -9.47 8.22 -8.91
C MET A 13 -8.75 7.06 -9.59
N TYR A 14 -8.74 5.90 -8.96
CA TYR A 14 -8.14 4.68 -9.49
C TYR A 14 -9.21 3.62 -9.75
N ALA A 15 -9.20 3.06 -10.96
CA ALA A 15 -9.99 1.89 -11.31
C ALA A 15 -9.07 0.66 -11.28
N ILE A 16 -9.37 -0.29 -10.39
CA ILE A 16 -8.50 -1.44 -10.12
C ILE A 16 -9.24 -2.73 -10.46
N ARG A 17 -8.62 -3.59 -11.27
CA ARG A 17 -9.06 -4.98 -11.45
C ARG A 17 -8.33 -5.87 -10.46
N PHE A 18 -8.92 -6.13 -9.31
CA PHE A 18 -8.40 -7.13 -8.37
C PHE A 18 -8.50 -8.53 -8.96
N GLY A 19 -7.53 -9.38 -8.64
CA GLY A 19 -7.57 -10.80 -9.03
C GLY A 19 -6.18 -11.41 -9.16
N GLN A 20 -6.15 -12.69 -9.54
CA GLN A 20 -4.91 -13.41 -9.76
C GLN A 20 -4.08 -12.74 -10.84
N ILE A 21 -2.76 -12.65 -10.60
CA ILE A 21 -1.80 -12.07 -11.53
C ILE A 21 -1.82 -12.85 -12.86
N SER A 22 -1.97 -14.18 -12.82
CA SER A 22 -2.08 -15.04 -14.02
C SER A 22 -3.25 -14.66 -14.94
N ASP A 23 -4.33 -14.11 -14.36
CA ASP A 23 -5.54 -13.74 -15.10
C ASP A 23 -5.51 -12.26 -15.51
N GLY A 24 -4.39 -11.57 -15.27
CA GLY A 24 -4.20 -10.16 -15.56
C GLY A 24 -4.78 -9.22 -14.51
N GLY A 25 -4.96 -9.68 -13.25
CA GLY A 25 -5.39 -8.85 -12.12
C GLY A 25 -4.24 -8.13 -11.41
N LEU A 26 -4.58 -7.23 -10.49
CA LEU A 26 -3.68 -6.62 -9.52
C LEU A 26 -3.78 -7.38 -8.20
N GLN A 27 -2.63 -7.78 -7.66
CA GLN A 27 -2.54 -8.50 -6.39
C GLN A 27 -1.37 -8.00 -5.54
N LEU A 28 -1.55 -8.02 -4.22
CA LEU A 28 -0.46 -7.85 -3.28
C LEU A 28 0.38 -9.14 -3.25
N VAL A 29 1.67 -8.99 -3.56
CA VAL A 29 2.65 -10.07 -3.44
C VAL A 29 3.44 -9.84 -2.18
N VAL A 30 3.52 -10.89 -1.36
CA VAL A 30 4.31 -10.90 -0.12
C VAL A 30 5.53 -11.79 -0.34
N GLY A 31 6.72 -11.23 -0.12
CA GLY A 31 7.99 -11.95 -0.27
C GLY A 31 8.46 -12.60 1.04
N GLY A 32 9.43 -13.50 0.96
CA GLY A 32 10.09 -14.14 2.11
C GLY A 32 9.24 -15.23 2.81
N GLU A 33 9.64 -15.62 4.03
CA GLU A 33 8.86 -16.54 4.90
C GLU A 33 7.42 -16.07 5.15
N THR A 34 7.14 -14.79 4.89
CA THR A 34 5.83 -14.14 5.03
C THR A 34 4.90 -14.33 3.83
N GLY A 35 5.35 -14.98 2.74
CA GLY A 35 4.52 -15.31 1.58
C GLY A 35 3.44 -16.39 1.82
N GLY A 36 3.38 -16.95 3.03
CA GLY A 36 2.40 -17.96 3.46
C GLY A 36 1.33 -17.41 4.41
N ALA A 37 1.04 -18.13 5.50
CA ALA A 37 -0.04 -17.80 6.44
C ALA A 37 0.21 -16.56 7.33
N SER A 38 1.48 -16.17 7.52
CA SER A 38 1.86 -15.06 8.40
C SER A 38 2.25 -13.82 7.59
N PHE A 39 1.37 -12.80 7.58
CA PHE A 39 1.60 -11.56 6.83
C PHE A 39 2.80 -10.75 7.35
N PHE A 40 3.06 -10.80 8.66
CA PHE A 40 4.20 -10.14 9.29
C PHE A 40 5.22 -11.16 9.80
N LYS A 41 6.50 -10.85 9.61
CA LYS A 41 7.61 -11.45 10.36
C LYS A 41 7.68 -10.73 11.71
N MET A 42 7.31 -11.44 12.76
CA MET A 42 7.35 -10.96 14.13
C MET A 42 8.76 -11.15 14.71
N THR A 43 9.24 -10.16 15.44
CA THR A 43 10.47 -10.25 16.24
C THR A 43 10.16 -9.66 17.61
N GLU A 44 10.24 -10.50 18.63
CA GLU A 44 10.16 -10.08 20.02
C GLU A 44 11.48 -9.40 20.40
N LEU A 45 11.38 -8.31 21.15
CA LEU A 45 12.49 -7.54 21.66
C LEU A 45 12.41 -7.60 23.18
N ASP A 46 13.46 -8.13 23.80
CA ASP A 46 13.57 -8.18 25.25
C ASP A 46 13.58 -6.76 25.83
N ALA A 47 13.15 -6.63 27.08
CA ALA A 47 13.23 -5.37 27.81
C ALA A 47 14.70 -4.94 27.92
N LEU A 48 15.00 -3.71 27.53
CA LEU A 48 16.35 -3.14 27.63
C LEU A 48 16.55 -2.53 29.03
N GLU A 49 17.79 -2.44 29.49
CA GLU A 49 18.13 -1.93 30.83
C GLU A 49 17.54 -0.51 31.10
N ASP A 50 17.38 0.29 30.04
CA ASP A 50 16.82 1.65 30.10
C ASP A 50 15.29 1.71 29.92
N TYR A 51 14.62 0.60 29.63
CA TYR A 51 13.19 0.53 29.35
C TYR A 51 12.53 -0.70 29.97
N ASP A 52 11.65 -0.49 30.95
CA ASP A 52 10.88 -1.52 31.66
C ASP A 52 9.71 -2.10 30.81
N ALA A 53 9.92 -2.25 29.51
CA ALA A 53 8.93 -2.79 28.59
C ALA A 53 9.59 -3.60 27.47
N ALA A 54 9.10 -4.83 27.27
CA ALA A 54 9.40 -5.61 26.08
C ALA A 54 8.71 -5.02 24.85
N GLY A 55 9.29 -5.22 23.67
CA GLY A 55 8.78 -4.71 22.40
C GLY A 55 8.45 -5.82 21.41
N ILE A 56 7.58 -5.52 20.46
CA ILE A 56 7.33 -6.40 19.31
C ILE A 56 7.56 -5.58 18.04
N ARG A 57 8.35 -6.12 17.10
CA ARG A 57 8.53 -5.55 15.77
C ARG A 57 7.84 -6.43 14.73
N LEU A 58 6.99 -5.81 13.92
CA LEU A 58 6.34 -6.44 12.77
C LEU A 58 7.00 -5.94 11.48
N ARG A 59 7.44 -6.86 10.62
CA ARG A 59 8.02 -6.54 9.30
C ARG A 59 7.23 -7.27 8.21
N ALA A 60 6.80 -6.56 7.18
CA ALA A 60 6.23 -7.18 5.98
C ALA A 60 7.01 -6.70 4.74
N TYR A 61 7.38 -7.64 3.88
CA TYR A 61 8.02 -7.35 2.61
C TYR A 61 6.98 -7.55 1.50
N VAL A 62 6.42 -6.44 1.00
CA VAL A 62 5.29 -6.48 0.07
C VAL A 62 5.56 -5.64 -1.18
N THR A 63 4.94 -6.05 -2.28
CA THR A 63 4.85 -5.25 -3.52
C THR A 63 3.50 -5.46 -4.18
N LEU A 64 3.06 -4.52 -5.01
CA LEU A 64 1.92 -4.71 -5.89
C LEU A 64 2.41 -5.28 -7.22
N ALA A 65 1.83 -6.40 -7.62
CA ALA A 65 2.07 -6.98 -8.94
C ALA A 65 0.86 -6.73 -9.85
N LEU A 66 1.13 -6.21 -11.03
CA LEU A 66 0.15 -6.07 -12.10
C LEU A 66 0.33 -7.23 -13.08
N GLY A 67 -0.67 -8.10 -13.16
CA GLY A 67 -0.71 -9.15 -14.18
C GLY A 67 -0.95 -8.62 -15.60
N SER A 68 -1.43 -7.37 -15.70
CA SER A 68 -1.62 -6.66 -16.97
C SER A 68 -1.43 -5.17 -16.75
N SER A 69 -0.88 -4.46 -17.73
CA SER A 69 -0.84 -3.00 -17.73
C SER A 69 -2.24 -2.35 -17.71
N ARG A 70 -3.28 -3.11 -18.08
CA ARG A 70 -4.68 -2.68 -18.04
C ARG A 70 -5.38 -2.98 -16.70
N ALA A 71 -4.68 -3.56 -15.73
CA ALA A 71 -5.25 -3.87 -14.41
C ALA A 71 -5.44 -2.62 -13.53
N LEU A 72 -4.83 -1.49 -13.90
CA LEU A 72 -4.87 -0.23 -13.17
C LEU A 72 -5.15 0.92 -14.14
N GLY A 73 -6.28 1.61 -13.94
CA GLY A 73 -6.59 2.88 -14.59
C GLY A 73 -6.51 4.03 -13.57
N ARG A 74 -6.10 5.21 -14.03
CA ARG A 74 -6.04 6.42 -13.20
C ARG A 74 -6.67 7.60 -13.93
N ILE A 75 -7.60 8.27 -13.27
CA ILE A 75 -8.01 9.65 -13.58
C ILE A 75 -7.28 10.53 -12.57
N HIS A 76 -6.41 11.41 -13.05
CA HIS A 76 -5.60 12.29 -12.19
C HIS A 76 -6.12 13.73 -12.25
N SER A 77 -5.59 14.59 -11.37
CA SER A 77 -5.84 16.04 -11.38
C SER A 77 -7.32 16.43 -11.29
N ILE A 78 -8.06 15.79 -10.38
CA ILE A 78 -9.46 16.13 -10.12
C ILE A 78 -9.50 17.30 -9.14
N ASP A 79 -9.96 18.45 -9.61
CA ASP A 79 -10.18 19.62 -8.77
C ASP A 79 -11.38 19.41 -7.82
N GLU A 80 -11.40 20.08 -6.68
CA GLU A 80 -12.47 20.01 -5.68
C GLU A 80 -13.82 20.47 -6.25
N ASP A 81 -13.81 21.37 -7.25
CA ASP A 81 -15.00 21.80 -7.99
C ASP A 81 -15.49 20.78 -9.03
N GLY A 82 -14.86 19.60 -9.13
CA GLY A 82 -15.24 18.53 -10.04
C GLY A 82 -14.94 18.79 -11.51
N THR A 83 -14.25 19.89 -11.83
CA THR A 83 -13.83 20.22 -13.19
C THR A 83 -12.58 19.40 -13.55
N ILE A 84 -12.66 18.58 -14.60
CA ILE A 84 -11.51 17.84 -15.13
C ILE A 84 -10.68 18.84 -15.95
N ILE A 85 -9.50 19.19 -15.43
CA ILE A 85 -8.56 20.08 -16.13
C ILE A 85 -7.62 19.17 -16.96
N GLY A 86 -7.83 19.18 -18.27
CA GLY A 86 -7.10 18.36 -19.25
C GLY A 86 -5.71 18.89 -19.58
#